data_AF-B2D2D7-F1
#
_entry.id   AF-B2D2D7-F1
#
_cell.length_a   1.000
_cell.length_b   1.000
_cell.length_c   1.000
_cell.angle_alpha   90.00
_cell.angle_beta   90.00
_cell.angle_gamma   90.00
#
_symmetry.space_group_name_H-M   'P 1'
#
loop_
_entity.id
_entity.type
_entity.pdbx_description
1 polymer ?
#
loop_
_entity_poly.entity_id
_entity_poly.type
_entity_poly.pdbx_seq_one_letter_code
_entity_poly.pdbx_strand_id
1 'polypeptide(L)'
;MVQLTIVLTCCLLVNVAYGKRDRCKNKDIDAWKALAPEKGTTFLLVNSTRPDAEDCLKSTPEGTPQRPQMDVTMKFKSGGEWKTAHRKLTLEGPKITASFDSKKEEGRIVYRGPSCHVTVLGTGDTEIWRRQGARNRKDMGCCKKYFDEERKGKAFKKPQAKGCSS
;
A
#
# COMPACT_ATOMS: atom_id res chain seq x y z
N MET A 1 -51.62 16.52 -48.26
CA MET A 1 -50.78 17.70 -47.99
C MET A 1 -50.93 18.02 -46.51
N VAL A 2 -49.82 18.24 -45.78
CA VAL A 2 -49.72 18.64 -44.34
C VAL A 2 -49.96 17.45 -43.37
N GLN A 3 -49.18 17.08 -42.35
CA GLN A 3 -47.90 17.46 -41.70
C GLN A 3 -47.47 16.22 -40.85
N LEU A 4 -46.24 15.73 -40.94
CA LEU A 4 -45.07 16.01 -40.07
C LEU A 4 -45.11 15.43 -38.63
N THR A 5 -44.22 14.44 -38.43
CA THR A 5 -43.33 14.24 -37.26
C THR A 5 -43.89 14.13 -35.85
N ILE A 6 -43.86 12.91 -35.29
CA ILE A 6 -43.28 12.63 -33.97
C ILE A 6 -42.54 11.29 -34.01
N VAL A 7 -41.34 11.30 -34.60
CA VAL A 7 -40.28 10.32 -34.31
C VAL A 7 -39.21 11.12 -33.59
N LEU A 8 -39.01 10.90 -32.28
CA LEU A 8 -37.81 11.20 -31.46
C LEU A 8 -38.21 11.51 -30.00
N THR A 9 -38.37 10.47 -29.17
CA THR A 9 -38.33 10.66 -27.71
C THR A 9 -37.69 9.50 -26.96
N CYS A 10 -36.85 8.68 -27.60
CA CYS A 10 -36.36 7.43 -27.02
C CYS A 10 -34.84 7.36 -26.70
N CYS A 11 -34.04 8.41 -26.88
CA CYS A 11 -32.57 8.24 -26.83
C CYS A 11 -31.76 9.35 -26.14
N LEU A 12 -32.22 9.99 -25.05
CA LEU A 12 -31.40 11.00 -24.35
C LEU A 12 -31.42 10.91 -22.81
N LEU A 13 -31.47 9.70 -22.24
CA LEU A 13 -30.88 9.46 -20.91
C LEU A 13 -29.43 8.99 -21.09
N VAL A 14 -28.63 9.82 -21.74
CA VAL A 14 -27.18 9.69 -21.69
C VAL A 14 -26.79 10.09 -20.27
N ASN A 15 -26.73 9.10 -19.37
CA ASN A 15 -26.02 9.25 -18.10
C ASN A 15 -24.58 9.60 -18.45
N VAL A 16 -24.30 10.90 -18.52
CA VAL A 16 -22.94 11.42 -18.57
C VAL A 16 -22.35 11.05 -17.22
N ALA A 17 -21.78 9.84 -17.15
CA ALA A 17 -20.93 9.45 -16.06
C ALA A 17 -19.78 10.46 -16.06
N TYR A 18 -19.90 11.49 -15.22
CA TYR A 18 -18.82 12.42 -14.93
C TYR A 18 -17.64 11.55 -14.49
N GLY A 19 -16.72 11.30 -15.43
CA GLY A 19 -15.46 10.62 -15.17
C GLY A 19 -14.74 11.45 -14.12
N LYS A 20 -14.84 11.05 -12.85
CA LYS A 20 -14.07 11.64 -11.76
C LYS A 20 -12.61 11.54 -12.20
N ARG A 21 -11.99 12.69 -12.50
CA ARG A 21 -10.53 12.76 -12.75
C ARG A 21 -9.85 11.90 -11.70
N ASP A 22 -9.18 10.82 -12.12
CA ASP A 22 -8.56 9.89 -11.19
C ASP A 22 -7.46 10.64 -10.44
N ARG A 23 -7.77 11.04 -9.19
CA ARG A 23 -6.83 11.80 -8.36
C ARG A 23 -5.69 10.91 -7.89
N CYS A 24 -5.84 9.59 -8.03
CA CYS A 24 -4.83 8.61 -7.70
C CYS A 24 -3.93 8.36 -8.91
N LYS A 25 -3.22 9.40 -9.37
CA LYS A 25 -2.22 9.24 -10.42
C LYS A 25 -1.10 8.32 -9.91
N ASN A 26 -0.80 7.30 -10.69
CA ASN A 26 0.26 6.35 -10.42
C ASN A 26 1.22 6.39 -11.61
N LYS A 27 2.37 7.05 -11.45
CA LYS A 27 3.39 7.15 -12.50
C LYS A 27 4.76 6.86 -11.89
N ASP A 28 5.54 6.07 -12.62
CA ASP A 28 6.90 5.64 -12.33
C ASP A 28 7.11 5.16 -10.89
N ILE A 29 6.56 3.97 -10.60
CA ILE A 29 6.74 3.32 -9.31
C ILE A 29 8.19 2.88 -9.16
N ASP A 30 8.84 3.45 -8.15
CA ASP A 30 10.18 3.10 -7.71
C ASP A 30 10.17 2.90 -6.19
N ALA A 31 10.57 1.71 -5.76
CA ALA A 31 10.54 1.26 -4.37
C ALA A 31 11.54 2.03 -3.50
N TRP A 32 12.68 2.43 -4.07
CA TRP A 32 13.63 3.30 -3.40
C TRP A 32 13.00 4.65 -3.08
N LYS A 33 12.38 5.31 -4.06
CA LYS A 33 11.63 6.56 -3.85
C LYS A 33 10.47 6.38 -2.88
N ALA A 34 9.85 5.20 -2.81
CA ALA A 34 8.77 4.93 -1.86
C ALA A 34 9.24 4.90 -0.40
N LEU A 35 10.35 4.21 -0.14
CA LEU A 35 10.77 3.81 1.21
C LEU A 35 11.94 4.62 1.76
N ALA A 36 12.91 4.97 0.92
CA ALA A 36 14.17 5.60 1.34
C ALA A 36 14.23 7.15 1.38
N PRO A 37 13.24 7.97 0.96
CA PRO A 37 13.48 9.40 0.75
C PRO A 37 13.64 10.21 2.04
N GLU A 38 13.28 9.66 3.20
CA GLU A 38 13.36 10.34 4.49
C GLU A 38 13.95 9.38 5.54
N LYS A 39 15.19 9.64 5.95
CA LYS A 39 15.92 8.87 6.96
C LYS A 39 15.05 8.66 8.21
N GLY A 40 14.98 7.42 8.68
CA GLY A 40 14.27 7.06 9.91
C GLY A 40 12.74 7.09 9.81
N THR A 41 12.15 7.20 8.62
CA THR A 41 10.68 7.12 8.48
C THR A 41 10.19 5.71 8.80
N THR A 42 9.52 5.55 9.93
CA THR A 42 8.81 4.32 10.26
C THR A 42 7.55 4.18 9.40
N PHE A 43 7.34 3.00 8.84
CA PHE A 43 6.09 2.60 8.21
C PHE A 43 5.34 1.58 9.08
N LEU A 44 4.02 1.72 9.16
CA LEU A 44 3.11 0.87 9.90
C LEU A 44 2.30 0.02 8.93
N LEU A 45 2.25 -1.30 9.12
CA LEU A 45 1.37 -2.17 8.35
C LEU A 45 -0.06 -1.99 8.84
N VAL A 46 -0.91 -1.29 8.07
CA VAL A 46 -2.27 -0.94 8.51
C VAL A 46 -3.34 -1.91 8.03
N ASN A 47 -3.15 -2.51 6.85
CA ASN A 47 -4.01 -3.58 6.32
C ASN A 47 -3.14 -4.65 5.65
N SER A 48 -3.52 -5.92 5.78
CA SER A 48 -2.87 -7.02 5.04
C SER A 48 -3.87 -8.15 4.76
N THR A 49 -3.79 -8.77 3.60
CA THR A 49 -4.56 -10.00 3.29
C THR A 49 -3.86 -11.26 3.79
N ARG A 50 -2.62 -11.17 4.27
CA ARG A 50 -1.91 -12.30 4.85
C ARG A 50 -2.62 -12.81 6.10
N PRO A 51 -2.93 -14.11 6.20
CA PRO A 51 -3.55 -14.68 7.39
C PRO A 51 -2.59 -14.68 8.59
N ASP A 52 -1.29 -14.61 8.36
CA ASP A 52 -0.24 -14.58 9.38
C ASP A 52 0.33 -13.17 9.64
N ALA A 53 -0.33 -12.11 9.17
CA ALA A 53 0.13 -10.74 9.41
C ALA A 53 0.25 -10.44 10.91
N GLU A 54 1.47 -10.13 11.34
CA GLU A 54 1.82 -9.88 12.74
C GLU A 54 1.16 -8.59 13.26
N ASP A 55 0.64 -8.65 14.50
CA ASP A 55 0.00 -7.51 15.13
C ASP A 55 1.02 -6.37 15.34
N CYS A 56 0.57 -5.12 15.19
CA CYS A 56 1.39 -3.91 15.40
C CYS A 56 2.67 -3.82 14.56
N LEU A 57 2.78 -4.59 13.46
CA LEU A 57 3.98 -4.60 12.65
C LEU A 57 4.33 -3.21 12.11
N LYS A 58 5.58 -2.81 12.35
CA LYS A 58 6.19 -1.58 11.85
C LYS A 58 7.61 -1.85 11.37
N SER A 59 8.05 -1.10 10.36
CA SER A 59 9.38 -1.17 9.75
C SER A 59 10.03 0.19 9.77
N THR A 60 11.26 0.28 10.28
CA THR A 60 12.02 1.52 10.43
C THR A 60 13.40 1.36 9.79
N PRO A 61 13.80 2.21 8.83
CA PRO A 61 15.16 2.20 8.29
C PRO A 61 16.23 2.42 9.36
N GLU A 62 17.31 1.65 9.29
CA GLU A 62 18.49 1.77 10.12
C GLU A 62 19.63 2.47 9.38
N GLY A 63 20.53 3.13 10.12
CA GLY A 63 21.72 3.76 9.56
C GLY A 63 21.43 4.80 8.47
N THR A 64 22.26 4.79 7.42
CA THR A 64 22.09 5.60 6.22
C THR A 64 21.89 4.66 5.03
N PRO A 65 20.67 4.56 4.47
CA PRO A 65 20.38 3.66 3.35
C PRO A 65 21.27 3.96 2.13
N GLN A 66 21.72 2.93 1.40
CA GLN A 66 22.50 3.06 0.17
C GLN A 66 21.89 2.22 -0.97
N ARG A 67 21.48 2.87 -2.07
CA ARG A 67 20.78 2.20 -3.18
C ARG A 67 21.60 1.02 -3.74
N PRO A 68 20.99 -0.16 -4.01
CA PRO A 68 19.57 -0.49 -3.85
C PRO A 68 19.20 -1.05 -2.47
N GLN A 69 20.09 -1.03 -1.50
CA GLN A 69 19.95 -1.75 -0.23
C GLN A 69 19.57 -0.83 0.94
N MET A 70 18.76 -1.36 1.84
CA MET A 70 18.37 -0.68 3.07
C MET A 70 18.18 -1.69 4.19
N ASP A 71 18.89 -1.49 5.30
CA ASP A 71 18.66 -2.23 6.53
C ASP A 71 17.47 -1.62 7.28
N VAL A 72 16.62 -2.48 7.85
CA VAL A 72 15.42 -2.06 8.58
C VAL A 72 15.27 -2.86 9.88
N THR A 73 14.84 -2.18 10.94
CA THR A 73 14.27 -2.82 12.11
C THR A 73 12.79 -3.06 11.87
N MET A 74 12.33 -4.30 12.05
CA MET A 74 10.91 -4.64 12.13
C MET A 74 10.53 -4.90 13.59
N LYS A 75 9.48 -4.23 14.08
CA LYS A 75 8.92 -4.45 15.43
C LYS A 75 7.46 -4.86 15.32
N PHE A 76 7.04 -5.84 16.09
CA PHE A 76 5.68 -6.38 16.06
C PHE A 76 5.31 -7.05 17.38
N LYS A 77 4.03 -7.33 17.62
CA LYS A 77 3.55 -8.11 18.75
C LYS A 77 3.21 -9.53 18.33
N SER A 78 3.70 -10.50 19.10
CA SER A 78 3.44 -11.93 18.88
C SER A 78 3.21 -12.57 20.24
N GLY A 79 2.02 -13.14 20.46
CA GLY A 79 1.62 -13.62 21.80
C GLY A 79 1.44 -12.50 22.84
N GLY A 80 1.21 -11.26 22.40
CA GLY A 80 1.07 -10.08 23.28
C GLY A 80 2.39 -9.36 23.59
N GLU A 81 3.53 -10.01 23.35
CA GLU A 81 4.86 -9.45 23.62
C GLU A 81 5.46 -8.78 22.38
N TRP A 82 6.23 -7.70 22.59
CA TRP A 82 6.97 -7.05 21.54
C TRP A 82 8.18 -7.87 21.12
N LYS A 83 8.31 -8.13 19.83
CA LYS A 83 9.47 -8.75 19.18
C LYS A 83 10.13 -7.77 18.22
N THR A 84 11.42 -7.98 18.00
CA THR A 84 12.24 -7.20 17.07
C THR A 84 12.96 -8.15 16.13
N ALA A 85 13.03 -7.79 14.85
CA ALA A 85 13.79 -8.50 13.85
C ALA A 85 14.51 -7.49 12.94
N HIS A 86 15.76 -7.79 12.58
CA HIS A 86 16.52 -6.99 11.63
C HIS A 86 16.44 -7.63 10.25
N ARG A 87 16.24 -6.81 9.21
CA ARG A 87 16.08 -7.27 7.84
C ARG A 87 16.85 -6.37 6.89
N LYS A 88 17.32 -6.98 5.80
CA LYS A 88 17.90 -6.27 4.67
C LYS A 88 16.91 -6.27 3.51
N LEU A 89 16.58 -5.08 3.01
CA LEU A 89 15.74 -4.88 1.84
C LEU A 89 16.62 -4.56 0.62
N THR A 90 16.28 -5.14 -0.53
CA THR A 90 16.79 -4.75 -1.85
C THR A 90 15.63 -4.13 -2.64
N LEU A 91 15.84 -2.92 -3.18
CA LEU A 91 14.81 -2.07 -3.78
C LEU A 91 15.18 -1.73 -5.23
N GLU A 92 14.51 -2.35 -6.20
CA GLU A 92 14.87 -2.25 -7.63
C GLU A 92 13.62 -2.02 -8.49
N GLY A 93 13.52 -0.84 -9.12
CA GLY A 93 12.29 -0.42 -9.80
C GLY A 93 11.11 -0.53 -8.82
N PRO A 94 9.97 -1.15 -9.18
CA PRO A 94 8.86 -1.35 -8.25
C PRO A 94 9.07 -2.49 -7.24
N LYS A 95 10.13 -3.31 -7.39
CA LYS A 95 10.32 -4.53 -6.60
C LYS A 95 10.94 -4.25 -5.23
N ILE A 96 10.53 -5.04 -4.25
CA ILE A 96 11.09 -5.13 -2.91
C ILE A 96 11.44 -6.60 -2.68
N THR A 97 12.67 -6.87 -2.25
CA THR A 97 13.08 -8.19 -1.76
C THR A 97 13.55 -8.06 -0.32
N ALA A 98 12.86 -8.69 0.62
CA ALA A 98 13.27 -8.80 2.01
C ALA A 98 14.06 -10.10 2.21
N SER A 99 15.29 -9.99 2.72
CA SER A 99 16.13 -11.14 3.05
C SER A 99 16.04 -11.46 4.54
N PHE A 100 15.77 -12.72 4.83
CA PHE A 100 15.78 -13.39 6.13
C PHE A 100 16.91 -14.43 6.05
N ASP A 101 17.66 -14.69 7.12
CA ASP A 101 18.89 -15.50 7.14
C ASP A 101 19.02 -16.58 6.03
N SER A 102 18.01 -17.45 5.88
CA SER A 102 17.94 -18.47 4.81
C SER A 102 16.77 -18.33 3.81
N LYS A 103 15.93 -17.29 3.92
CA LYS A 103 14.72 -17.11 3.10
C LYS A 103 14.65 -15.73 2.47
N LYS A 104 13.97 -15.63 1.33
CA LYS A 104 13.65 -14.35 0.70
C LYS A 104 12.14 -14.23 0.55
N GLU A 105 11.62 -13.04 0.79
CA GLU A 105 10.24 -12.68 0.46
C GLU A 105 10.30 -11.55 -0.56
N GLU A 106 9.52 -11.69 -1.62
CA GLU A 106 9.43 -10.70 -2.69
C GLU A 106 8.08 -9.99 -2.66
N GLY A 107 8.08 -8.74 -3.09
CA GLY A 107 6.88 -7.97 -3.36
C GLY A 107 7.13 -6.88 -4.40
N ARG A 108 6.06 -6.28 -4.88
CA ARG A 108 6.09 -5.11 -5.75
C ARG A 108 5.23 -4.01 -5.15
N ILE A 109 5.71 -2.78 -5.19
CA ILE A 109 4.86 -1.62 -4.94
C ILE A 109 3.94 -1.44 -6.15
N VAL A 110 2.65 -1.29 -5.88
CA VAL A 110 1.61 -1.11 -6.91
C VAL A 110 1.00 0.28 -6.86
N TYR A 111 1.20 0.99 -5.75
CA TYR A 111 0.84 2.38 -5.61
C TYR A 111 1.71 3.05 -4.53
N ARG A 112 2.08 4.31 -4.76
CA ARG A 112 2.78 5.15 -3.79
C ARG A 112 2.07 6.50 -3.69
N GLY A 113 1.65 6.85 -2.48
CA GLY A 113 1.23 8.20 -2.12
C GLY A 113 2.26 8.87 -1.19
N PRO A 114 2.04 10.14 -0.81
CA PRO A 114 2.91 10.84 0.15
C PRO A 114 2.97 10.12 1.51
N SER A 115 1.81 9.65 1.98
CA SER A 115 1.63 9.12 3.33
C SER A 115 1.60 7.58 3.43
N CYS A 116 1.60 6.87 2.29
CA CYS A 116 1.43 5.42 2.27
C CYS A 116 1.90 4.80 0.95
N HIS A 117 2.04 3.48 0.94
CA HIS A 117 2.20 2.70 -0.26
C HIS A 117 1.41 1.40 -0.16
N VAL A 118 1.13 0.80 -1.31
CA VAL A 118 0.49 -0.51 -1.43
C VAL A 118 1.49 -1.47 -2.03
N THR A 119 1.67 -2.62 -1.38
CA THR A 119 2.58 -3.68 -1.83
C THR A 119 1.78 -4.93 -2.13
N VAL A 120 2.09 -5.58 -3.25
CA VAL A 120 1.61 -6.94 -3.57
C VAL A 120 2.79 -7.88 -3.43
N LEU A 121 2.67 -8.84 -2.53
CA LEU A 121 3.69 -9.85 -2.25
C LEU A 121 3.70 -10.92 -3.34
N GLY A 122 4.79 -11.70 -3.43
CA GLY A 122 4.93 -12.80 -4.38
C GLY A 122 3.86 -13.89 -4.24
N THR A 123 3.26 -14.01 -3.04
CA THR A 123 2.09 -14.87 -2.75
C THR A 123 0.78 -14.34 -3.33
N GLY A 124 0.78 -13.12 -3.89
CA GLY A 124 -0.43 -12.41 -4.31
C GLY A 124 -1.22 -11.80 -3.14
N ASP A 125 -0.65 -11.75 -1.94
CA ASP A 125 -1.23 -10.99 -0.84
C ASP A 125 -0.93 -9.49 -0.98
N THR A 126 -1.86 -8.66 -0.49
CA THR A 126 -1.79 -7.21 -0.63
C THR A 126 -1.69 -6.57 0.73
N GLU A 127 -0.89 -5.51 0.82
CA GLU A 127 -0.60 -4.79 2.05
C GLU A 127 -0.70 -3.28 1.86
N ILE A 128 -1.19 -2.57 2.87
CA ILE A 128 -1.05 -1.12 2.98
C ILE A 128 -0.06 -0.81 4.10
N TRP A 129 0.97 -0.06 3.74
CA TRP A 129 1.94 0.49 4.67
C TRP A 129 1.78 2.01 4.74
N ARG A 130 1.65 2.55 5.94
CA ARG A 130 1.43 3.98 6.19
C ARG A 130 2.62 4.58 6.93
N ARG A 131 3.10 5.75 6.51
CA ARG A 131 4.11 6.52 7.27
C ARG A 131 3.59 6.83 8.68
N GLN A 132 4.40 6.57 9.70
CA GLN A 132 4.09 6.95 11.08
C GLN A 132 4.00 8.47 11.18
N GLY A 133 3.00 8.99 11.90
CA GLY A 133 2.77 10.43 12.02
C GLY A 133 1.97 11.06 10.87
N ALA A 134 1.67 10.33 9.79
CA ALA A 134 0.80 10.82 8.73
C ALA A 134 -0.63 11.09 9.26
N ARG A 135 -1.00 12.37 9.36
CA ARG A 135 -2.30 12.84 9.90
C ARG A 135 -3.42 12.86 8.85
N ASN A 136 -3.08 12.80 7.57
CA ASN A 136 -4.03 13.13 6.51
C ASN A 136 -4.86 11.91 6.06
N ARG A 137 -6.15 11.90 6.40
CA ARG A 137 -7.11 10.86 5.96
C ARG A 137 -7.29 10.83 4.43
N LYS A 138 -7.09 11.96 3.74
CA LYS A 138 -7.28 12.05 2.27
C LYS A 138 -6.22 11.23 1.51
N ASP A 139 -4.97 11.21 1.98
CA ASP A 139 -3.88 10.49 1.31
C ASP A 139 -4.06 8.96 1.37
N MET A 140 -4.73 8.47 2.41
CA MET A 140 -5.07 7.05 2.55
C MET A 140 -6.16 6.59 1.57
N GLY A 141 -6.94 7.51 1.00
CA GLY A 141 -8.02 7.17 0.07
C GLY A 141 -7.52 6.45 -1.18
N CYS A 142 -6.40 6.90 -1.75
CA CYS A 142 -5.81 6.26 -2.93
C CYS A 142 -5.13 4.94 -2.60
N CYS A 143 -4.38 4.84 -1.49
CA CYS A 143 -3.84 3.55 -1.06
C CYS A 143 -4.96 2.54 -0.78
N LYS A 144 -6.07 2.98 -0.19
CA LYS A 144 -7.23 2.10 0.03
C LYS A 144 -7.87 1.65 -1.29
N LYS A 145 -8.04 2.56 -2.26
CA LYS A 145 -8.55 2.21 -3.60
C LYS A 145 -7.69 1.11 -4.25
N TYR A 146 -6.39 1.34 -4.36
CA TYR A 146 -5.47 0.36 -4.96
C TYR A 146 -5.41 -0.95 -4.17
N PHE A 147 -5.46 -0.90 -2.84
CA PHE A 147 -5.54 -2.10 -2.02
C PHE A 147 -6.82 -2.90 -2.27
N ASP A 148 -7.98 -2.24 -2.36
CA ASP A 148 -9.26 -2.91 -2.60
C ASP A 148 -9.33 -3.52 -4.01
N GLU A 149 -8.71 -2.87 -5.02
CA GLU A 149 -8.55 -3.40 -6.37
C GLU A 149 -7.62 -4.63 -6.39
N GLU A 150 -6.44 -4.53 -5.78
CA GLU A 150 -5.39 -5.57 -5.84
C GLU A 150 -5.69 -6.77 -4.95
N ARG A 151 -6.41 -6.59 -3.82
CA ARG A 151 -6.79 -7.71 -2.96
C ARG A 151 -7.81 -8.66 -3.59
N LYS A 152 -8.46 -8.27 -4.70
CA LYS A 152 -9.41 -9.10 -5.46
C LYS A 152 -10.46 -9.79 -4.57
N GLY A 153 -10.99 -9.05 -3.60
CA GLY A 153 -12.01 -9.54 -2.67
C GLY A 153 -11.49 -10.37 -1.48
N LYS A 154 -10.19 -10.72 -1.40
CA LYS A 154 -9.61 -11.41 -0.24
C LYS A 154 -9.95 -10.68 1.07
N ALA A 155 -10.26 -11.45 2.11
CA ALA A 155 -10.40 -10.93 3.47
C ALA A 155 -9.07 -10.31 3.94
N PHE A 156 -9.13 -9.36 4.87
CA PHE A 156 -7.94 -8.66 5.36
C PHE A 156 -8.02 -8.42 6.87
N LYS A 157 -6.83 -8.31 7.47
CA LYS A 157 -6.62 -7.94 8.86
C LYS A 157 -6.19 -6.48 8.97
N LYS A 158 -6.34 -5.90 10.16
CA LYS A 158 -5.90 -4.54 10.51
C LYS A 158 -4.85 -4.60 11.63
N PRO A 159 -3.57 -4.83 11.33
CA PRO A 159 -2.56 -5.10 12.37
C PRO A 159 -2.41 -3.99 13.40
N GLN A 160 -2.71 -2.74 13.05
CA GLN A 160 -2.63 -1.60 13.99
C GLN A 160 -3.86 -1.44 14.91
N ALA A 161 -4.88 -2.28 14.82
CA ALA A 161 -6.12 -2.11 15.58
C ALA A 161 -6.02 -2.55 17.06
N LYS A 162 -4.96 -3.28 17.45
CA LYS A 162 -4.85 -3.94 18.75
C LYS A 162 -3.73 -3.35 19.62
N GLY A 163 -4.03 -2.33 20.42
CA GLY A 163 -3.15 -1.92 21.54
C GLY A 163 -1.68 -1.72 21.15
N CYS A 164 -1.44 -1.06 20.02
CA CYS A 164 -0.10 -0.87 19.45
C CYS A 164 0.66 0.32 20.04
N SER A 165 0.21 0.85 21.18
CA SER A 165 1.00 1.78 21.99
C SER A 165 2.33 1.11 22.31
N SER A 166 3.40 1.80 21.93
CA SER A 166 4.80 1.42 22.18
C SER A 166 5.02 1.14 23.66
#